data_AF-A0A8C9GIN9-F1
#
_entry.id   AF-A0A8C9GIN9-F1
#
_cell.length_a   1.000
_cell.length_b   1.000
_cell.length_c   1.000
_cell.angle_alpha   90.00
_cell.angle_beta   90.00
_cell.angle_gamma   90.00
#
_symmetry.space_group_name_H-M   'P 1'
#
loop_
_entity.id
_entity.type
_entity.pdbx_description
1 polymer ?
#
loop_
_entity_poly.entity_id
_entity_poly.type
_entity_poly.pdbx_seq_one_letter_code
_entity_poly.pdbx_strand_id
1 'polypeptide(L)'
;MSRRDKFSFRYYVGHEGKFGHEFLEFEFNSQGRLRYANNSNYKNDNIIRKEAYVSKSVLNELKYIIEESEICKESDKLWPVPDKVGKQELEIYLDGQEYYFTTSKIGSLSDVKQCDDPEGLRVFYYLVQDLKCFLFSLICLHFRVTKCIFFSQLAMFSVHANVHVYIYIYIYIYICKC
;
A
#
# COMPACT_ATOMS: atom_id res chain seq x y z
N MET A 1 25.25 -1.73 -7.74
CA MET A 1 23.92 -1.87 -8.38
C MET A 1 23.82 -0.85 -9.50
N SER A 2 23.52 -1.30 -10.71
CA SER A 2 23.27 -0.37 -11.81
C SER A 2 21.99 0.44 -11.49
N ARG A 3 21.79 1.61 -12.10
CA ARG A 3 20.53 2.37 -11.91
C ARG A 3 19.29 1.55 -12.30
N ARG A 4 19.43 0.58 -13.22
CA ARG A 4 18.33 -0.27 -13.68
C ARG A 4 17.89 -1.32 -12.67
N ASP A 5 18.76 -1.70 -11.74
CA ASP A 5 18.44 -2.72 -10.70
C ASP A 5 17.84 -2.10 -9.43
N LYS A 6 17.65 -0.78 -9.42
CA LYS A 6 17.08 -0.09 -8.27
C LYS A 6 15.56 -0.25 -8.33
N PHE A 7 15.00 -0.62 -7.20
CA PHE A 7 13.58 -0.65 -6.93
C PHE A 7 13.29 0.15 -5.67
N SER A 8 12.33 1.05 -5.70
CA SER A 8 11.78 1.65 -4.49
C SER A 8 10.33 1.98 -4.68
N PHE A 9 9.61 1.99 -3.57
CA PHE A 9 8.18 2.23 -3.56
C PHE A 9 7.80 2.99 -2.30
N ARG A 10 6.90 3.97 -2.42
CA ARG A 10 6.27 4.67 -1.30
C ARG A 10 4.77 4.80 -1.56
N TYR A 11 3.98 4.48 -0.56
CA TYR A 11 2.56 4.80 -0.53
C TYR A 11 2.24 5.63 0.69
N TYR A 12 1.45 6.68 0.47
CA TYR A 12 0.91 7.52 1.52
C TYR A 12 -0.59 7.69 1.32
N VAL A 13 -1.34 7.62 2.41
CA VAL A 13 -2.73 8.07 2.47
C VAL A 13 -2.93 8.86 3.75
N GLY A 14 -3.54 10.02 3.64
CA GLY A 14 -3.81 10.83 4.83
C GLY A 14 -4.84 11.91 4.57
N HIS A 15 -5.31 12.50 5.66
CA HIS A 15 -6.22 13.62 5.64
C HIS A 15 -6.04 14.48 6.89
N GLU A 16 -6.42 15.75 6.81
CA GLU A 16 -6.46 16.65 7.95
C GLU A 16 -7.90 16.75 8.44
N GLY A 17 -8.19 16.05 9.54
CA GLY A 17 -9.49 16.07 10.18
C GLY A 17 -9.58 17.10 11.31
N LYS A 18 -10.74 17.15 11.96
CA LYS A 18 -10.96 17.99 13.17
C LYS A 18 -10.00 17.66 14.31
N PHE A 19 -9.52 16.42 14.33
CA PHE A 19 -8.60 15.91 15.34
C PHE A 19 -7.15 15.98 14.88
N GLY A 20 -6.82 16.71 13.80
CA GLY A 20 -5.45 16.83 13.28
C GLY A 20 -5.18 15.88 12.12
N HIS A 21 -3.89 15.65 11.88
CA HIS A 21 -3.42 14.91 10.70
C HIS A 21 -3.39 13.41 10.95
N GLU A 22 -4.26 12.68 10.25
CA GLU A 22 -4.30 11.22 10.26
C GLU A 22 -3.71 10.68 8.96
N PHE A 23 -2.77 9.74 9.06
CA PHE A 23 -2.12 9.16 7.90
C PHE A 23 -1.63 7.72 8.12
N LEU A 24 -1.45 7.04 7.01
CA LEU A 24 -0.76 5.77 6.88
C LEU A 24 0.28 5.94 5.76
N GLU A 25 1.52 5.62 6.07
CA GLU A 25 2.63 5.66 5.12
C GLU A 25 3.46 4.39 5.23
N PHE A 26 3.87 3.86 4.08
CA PHE A 26 4.88 2.81 4.05
C PHE A 26 5.74 2.89 2.81
N GLU A 27 6.99 2.46 2.95
CA GLU A 27 7.98 2.47 1.88
C GLU A 27 8.86 1.22 1.91
N PHE A 28 9.33 0.83 0.73
CA PHE A 28 10.36 -0.17 0.52
C PHE A 28 11.48 0.42 -0.31
N ASN A 29 12.74 0.15 0.06
CA ASN A 29 13.89 0.52 -0.76
C ASN A 29 14.56 -0.71 -1.42
N SER A 30 15.55 -0.44 -2.28
CA SER A 30 16.22 -1.50 -3.05
C SER A 30 17.06 -2.46 -2.20
N GLN A 31 17.27 -2.13 -0.92
CA GLN A 31 17.99 -2.96 0.05
C GLN A 31 17.06 -3.81 0.92
N GLY A 32 15.75 -3.75 0.70
CA GLY A 32 14.77 -4.49 1.50
C GLY A 32 14.34 -3.79 2.78
N ARG A 33 14.74 -2.52 2.99
CA ARG A 33 14.28 -1.76 4.15
C ARG A 33 12.80 -1.42 3.97
N LEU A 34 11.97 -1.96 4.85
CA LEU A 34 10.56 -1.62 5.03
C LEU A 34 10.44 -0.59 6.15
N ARG A 35 9.80 0.54 5.88
CA ARG A 35 9.36 1.49 6.91
C ARG A 35 7.85 1.63 6.85
N TYR A 36 7.24 1.66 8.03
CA TYR A 36 5.81 1.79 8.24
C TYR A 36 5.54 2.86 9.29
N ALA A 37 4.62 3.77 8.99
CA ALA A 37 4.12 4.76 9.92
C ALA A 37 2.60 4.84 9.86
N ASN A 38 1.95 4.86 11.01
CA ASN A 38 0.51 5.03 11.12
C ASN A 38 0.19 5.99 12.26
N ASN A 39 -0.51 7.07 11.92
CA ASN A 39 -1.07 8.03 12.85
C ASN A 39 -2.58 8.08 12.65
N SER A 40 -3.33 7.59 13.62
CA SER A 40 -4.80 7.60 13.60
C SER A 40 -5.41 8.60 14.58
N ASN A 41 -4.57 9.27 15.37
CA ASN A 41 -4.94 10.18 16.46
C ASN A 41 -6.13 9.76 17.34
N TYR A 42 -6.43 8.45 17.39
CA TYR A 42 -7.51 7.90 18.18
C TYR A 42 -7.06 7.91 19.64
N LYS A 43 -7.79 8.63 20.50
CA LYS A 43 -7.53 8.73 21.95
C LYS A 43 -6.11 9.22 22.34
N ASN A 44 -5.51 10.11 21.55
CA ASN A 44 -4.14 10.61 21.78
C ASN A 44 -3.07 9.50 21.73
N ASP A 45 -3.30 8.43 20.98
CA ASP A 45 -2.30 7.39 20.80
C ASP A 45 -1.06 7.92 20.07
N ASN A 46 0.12 7.45 20.50
CA ASN A 46 1.38 7.78 19.86
C ASN A 46 1.44 7.20 18.44
N ILE A 47 2.08 7.93 17.52
CA ILE A 47 2.36 7.48 16.15
C ILE A 47 3.07 6.12 16.20
N ILE A 48 2.49 5.12 15.50
CA ILE A 48 3.10 3.80 15.37
C ILE A 48 4.14 3.88 14.27
N ARG A 49 5.41 3.63 14.60
CA ARG A 49 6.50 3.52 13.63
C ARG A 49 7.13 2.14 13.74
N LYS A 50 7.30 1.47 12.60
CA LYS A 50 7.93 0.15 12.50
C LYS A 50 8.92 0.14 11.35
N GLU A 51 10.01 -0.57 11.55
CA GLU A 51 11.08 -0.70 10.57
C GLU A 51 11.64 -2.12 10.62
N ALA A 52 11.83 -2.73 9.45
CA ALA A 52 12.39 -4.06 9.29
C ALA A 52 13.15 -4.16 7.97
N TYR A 53 13.98 -5.19 7.84
CA TYR A 53 14.55 -5.60 6.55
C TYR A 53 13.85 -6.89 6.09
N VAL A 54 13.38 -6.89 4.86
CA VAL A 54 12.76 -8.06 4.22
C VAL A 54 13.76 -8.78 3.32
N SER A 55 13.49 -10.06 3.07
CA SER A 55 14.31 -10.85 2.15
C SER A 55 14.13 -10.38 0.70
N LYS A 56 15.09 -10.72 -0.16
CA LYS A 56 15.01 -10.43 -1.59
C LYS A 56 13.78 -11.05 -2.25
N SER A 57 13.33 -12.23 -1.79
CA SER A 57 12.12 -12.87 -2.29
C SER A 57 10.87 -12.03 -2.03
N VAL A 58 10.76 -11.41 -0.85
CA VAL A 58 9.66 -10.51 -0.51
C VAL A 58 9.69 -9.24 -1.39
N LEU A 59 10.88 -8.68 -1.65
CA LEU A 59 11.02 -7.55 -2.59
C LEU A 59 10.62 -7.92 -4.02
N ASN A 60 11.04 -9.10 -4.49
CA ASN A 60 10.70 -9.56 -5.84
C ASN A 60 9.19 -9.77 -5.99
N GLU A 61 8.52 -10.30 -4.98
CA GLU A 61 7.06 -10.46 -4.97
C GLU A 61 6.36 -9.10 -5.00
N LEU A 62 6.84 -8.12 -4.21
CA LEU A 62 6.33 -6.76 -4.24
C LEU A 62 6.50 -6.11 -5.62
N LYS A 63 7.66 -6.30 -6.25
CA LYS A 63 7.91 -5.86 -7.63
C LYS A 63 6.93 -6.54 -8.61
N TYR A 64 6.72 -7.85 -8.47
CA TYR A 64 5.80 -8.61 -9.31
C TYR A 64 4.34 -8.09 -9.18
N ILE A 65 3.85 -7.82 -7.97
CA ILE A 65 2.52 -7.24 -7.74
C ILE A 65 2.36 -5.91 -8.50
N ILE A 66 3.37 -5.04 -8.47
CA ILE A 66 3.35 -3.74 -9.15
C ILE A 66 3.39 -3.89 -10.67
N GLU A 67 4.20 -4.82 -11.19
CA GLU A 67 4.31 -5.08 -12.63
C GLU A 67 3.02 -5.69 -13.18
N GLU A 68 2.46 -6.69 -12.48
CA GLU A 68 1.24 -7.39 -12.87
C GLU A 68 0.00 -6.49 -12.82
N SER A 69 -0.03 -5.49 -11.93
CA SER A 69 -1.14 -4.54 -11.88
C SER A 69 -1.17 -3.59 -13.08
N GLU A 70 -0.11 -3.53 -13.89
CA GLU A 70 0.03 -2.62 -15.03
C GLU A 70 -0.07 -1.12 -14.67
N ILE A 71 0.10 -0.73 -13.40
CA ILE A 71 -0.04 0.67 -12.96
C ILE A 71 0.91 1.62 -13.69
N CYS A 72 2.07 1.13 -14.10
CA CYS A 72 3.09 1.88 -14.84
C CYS A 72 2.63 2.33 -16.23
N LYS A 73 1.50 1.80 -16.75
CA LYS A 73 0.89 2.21 -18.02
C LYS A 73 -0.17 3.31 -17.84
N GLU A 74 -0.60 3.57 -16.61
CA GLU A 74 -1.68 4.50 -16.29
C GLU A 74 -1.20 5.94 -16.08
N SER A 75 -2.14 6.88 -16.01
CA SER A 75 -1.86 8.30 -15.74
C SER A 75 -2.91 8.92 -14.84
N ASP A 76 -2.49 9.72 -13.86
CA ASP A 76 -3.37 10.38 -12.90
C ASP A 76 -3.99 11.71 -13.38
N LYS A 77 -3.76 12.11 -14.64
CA LYS A 77 -4.19 13.42 -15.17
C LYS A 77 -5.69 13.68 -15.07
N LEU A 78 -6.50 12.61 -15.14
CA LEU A 78 -7.96 12.66 -15.09
C LEU A 78 -8.50 12.18 -13.74
N TRP A 79 -7.63 11.91 -12.77
CA TRP A 79 -8.05 11.43 -11.46
C TRP A 79 -8.49 12.58 -10.57
N PRO A 80 -9.37 12.33 -9.59
CA PRO A 80 -9.83 13.36 -8.66
C PRO A 80 -8.65 13.98 -7.91
N VAL A 81 -8.57 15.32 -7.92
CA VAL A 81 -7.51 16.04 -7.20
C VAL A 81 -7.70 15.95 -5.68
N PRO A 82 -6.61 15.95 -4.90
CA PRO A 82 -6.69 15.91 -3.44
C PRO A 82 -7.56 17.02 -2.86
N ASP A 83 -8.37 16.68 -1.86
CA ASP A 83 -9.30 17.60 -1.20
C ASP A 83 -9.23 17.50 0.33
N LYS A 84 -10.24 18.06 1.02
CA LYS A 84 -10.34 17.99 2.48
C LYS A 84 -10.63 16.58 3.02
N VAL A 85 -11.20 15.69 2.20
CA VAL A 85 -11.51 14.31 2.57
C VAL A 85 -10.21 13.49 2.66
N GLY A 86 -9.24 13.81 1.80
CA GLY A 86 -7.87 13.34 1.94
C GLY A 86 -7.10 13.28 0.64
N LYS A 87 -5.90 12.70 0.75
CA LYS A 87 -4.93 12.54 -0.32
C LYS A 87 -4.38 11.13 -0.31
N GLN A 88 -4.14 10.57 -1.50
CA GLN A 88 -3.32 9.39 -1.71
C GLN A 88 -2.16 9.73 -2.63
N GLU A 89 -0.99 9.19 -2.33
CA GLU A 89 0.22 9.33 -3.13
C GLU A 89 0.86 7.95 -3.32
N LEU A 90 1.33 7.70 -4.53
CA LEU A 90 2.04 6.49 -4.92
C LEU A 90 3.29 6.89 -5.69
N GLU A 91 4.45 6.47 -5.21
CA GLU A 91 5.73 6.73 -5.85
C GLU A 91 6.43 5.40 -6.11
N ILE A 92 6.86 5.19 -7.34
CA ILE A 92 7.48 3.94 -7.78
C ILE A 92 8.73 4.29 -8.56
N TYR A 93 9.86 3.70 -8.17
CA TYR A 93 11.06 3.65 -8.99
C TYR A 93 11.23 2.21 -9.46
N LEU A 94 11.12 1.99 -10.77
CA LEU A 94 11.23 0.66 -11.37
C LEU A 94 11.96 0.73 -12.70
N ASP A 95 12.94 -0.15 -12.88
CA ASP A 95 13.70 -0.33 -14.13
C ASP A 95 14.30 0.97 -14.71
N GLY A 96 14.65 1.91 -13.83
CA GLY A 96 15.23 3.21 -14.19
C GLY A 96 14.20 4.30 -14.52
N GLN A 97 12.91 4.02 -14.37
CA GLN A 97 11.81 4.97 -14.55
C GLN A 97 11.16 5.32 -13.21
N GLU A 98 10.65 6.53 -13.11
CA GLU A 98 9.94 7.05 -11.95
C GLU A 98 8.47 7.28 -12.31
N TYR A 99 7.57 6.78 -11.47
CA TYR A 99 6.13 6.96 -11.59
C TYR A 99 5.62 7.62 -10.31
N TYR A 100 4.81 8.66 -10.49
CA TYR A 100 4.21 9.42 -9.42
C TYR A 100 2.73 9.57 -9.69
N PHE A 101 1.90 9.16 -8.74
CA PHE A 101 0.46 9.31 -8.82
C PHE A 101 -0.05 10.05 -7.60
N THR A 102 -0.94 11.02 -7.81
CA THR A 102 -1.60 11.74 -6.73
C THR A 102 -3.10 11.80 -7.00
N THR A 103 -3.90 11.41 -6.01
CA THR A 103 -5.37 11.46 -6.12
C THR A 103 -6.02 11.75 -4.78
N SER A 104 -7.31 12.08 -4.80
CA SER A 104 -8.13 12.19 -3.59
C SER A 104 -8.29 10.83 -2.90
N LYS A 105 -8.75 10.85 -1.66
CA LYS A 105 -9.05 9.64 -0.90
C LYS A 105 -10.25 8.91 -1.52
N ILE A 106 -9.97 7.77 -2.15
CA ILE A 106 -10.99 6.85 -2.67
C ILE A 106 -11.60 6.04 -1.52
N GLY A 107 -12.91 6.06 -1.38
CA GLY A 107 -13.63 5.30 -0.36
C GLY A 107 -14.22 3.99 -0.88
N SER A 108 -14.67 3.97 -2.14
CA SER A 108 -15.37 2.82 -2.72
C SER A 108 -15.21 2.74 -4.24
N LEU A 109 -15.62 1.60 -4.83
CA LEU A 109 -15.73 1.44 -6.28
C LEU A 109 -16.76 2.38 -6.93
N SER A 110 -17.70 2.93 -6.15
CA SER A 110 -18.64 3.93 -6.67
C SER A 110 -17.93 5.23 -7.03
N ASP A 111 -16.94 5.64 -6.21
CA ASP A 111 -16.13 6.83 -6.47
C ASP A 111 -15.26 6.63 -7.72
N VAL A 112 -14.75 5.41 -7.91
CA VAL A 112 -13.99 5.02 -9.11
C VAL A 112 -14.82 5.16 -10.38
N LYS A 113 -16.09 4.71 -10.34
CA LYS A 113 -17.00 4.77 -11.50
C LYS A 113 -17.41 6.20 -11.88
N GLN A 114 -17.28 7.16 -10.97
CA GLN A 114 -17.61 8.57 -11.21
C GLN A 114 -16.42 9.37 -11.72
N CYS A 115 -15.22 8.77 -11.77
CA CYS A 115 -14.02 9.37 -12.34
C CYS A 115 -14.11 9.47 -13.87
N ASP A 116 -13.43 10.47 -14.45
CA ASP A 116 -13.28 10.63 -15.90
C ASP A 116 -12.37 9.55 -16.51
N ASP A 117 -11.53 8.92 -15.70
CA ASP A 117 -10.74 7.72 -16.02
C ASP A 117 -11.03 6.59 -15.00
N PRO A 118 -12.14 5.85 -15.17
CA PRO A 118 -12.53 4.80 -14.23
C PRO A 118 -11.68 3.54 -14.34
N GLU A 119 -11.05 3.28 -15.49
CA GLU A 119 -10.23 2.08 -15.70
C GLU A 119 -8.87 2.22 -15.03
N GLY A 120 -8.15 3.32 -15.26
CA GLY A 120 -6.86 3.58 -14.62
C GLY A 120 -6.99 3.75 -13.11
N LEU A 121 -8.03 4.46 -12.65
CA LEU A 121 -8.29 4.60 -11.22
C LEU A 121 -8.68 3.26 -10.55
N ARG A 122 -9.32 2.35 -11.28
CA ARG A 122 -9.63 0.99 -10.78
C ARG A 122 -8.35 0.16 -10.60
N VAL A 123 -7.40 0.26 -11.53
CA VAL A 123 -6.08 -0.37 -11.40
C VAL A 123 -5.39 0.12 -10.12
N PHE A 124 -5.33 1.44 -9.92
CA PHE A 124 -4.77 2.04 -8.72
C PHE A 124 -5.48 1.56 -7.44
N TYR A 125 -6.82 1.55 -7.44
CA TYR A 125 -7.64 1.13 -6.30
C TYR A 125 -7.38 -0.31 -5.86
N TYR A 126 -7.22 -1.24 -6.80
CA TYR A 126 -6.91 -2.64 -6.47
C TYR A 126 -5.46 -2.84 -6.06
N LEU A 127 -4.50 -2.24 -6.79
CA LEU A 127 -3.09 -2.31 -6.42
C LEU A 127 -2.86 -1.82 -4.97
N VAL A 128 -3.45 -0.69 -4.60
CA VAL A 128 -3.34 -0.15 -3.24
C VAL A 128 -3.87 -1.13 -2.17
N GLN A 129 -4.93 -1.88 -2.47
CA GLN A 129 -5.45 -2.90 -1.55
C GLN A 129 -4.50 -4.09 -1.42
N ASP A 130 -3.95 -4.58 -2.52
CA ASP A 130 -2.99 -5.68 -2.50
C ASP A 130 -1.72 -5.30 -1.73
N LEU A 131 -1.20 -4.09 -1.96
CA LEU A 131 -0.04 -3.55 -1.25
C LEU A 131 -0.29 -3.41 0.26
N LYS A 132 -1.48 -2.92 0.65
CA LYS A 132 -1.89 -2.86 2.06
C LYS A 132 -1.98 -4.25 2.67
N CYS A 133 -2.61 -5.20 1.97
CA CYS A 133 -2.73 -6.58 2.42
C CYS A 133 -1.36 -7.22 2.65
N PHE A 134 -0.45 -7.05 1.68
CA PHE A 134 0.93 -7.51 1.73
C PHE A 134 1.68 -6.94 2.94
N LEU A 135 1.65 -5.61 3.10
CA LEU A 135 2.27 -4.91 4.22
C LEU A 135 1.73 -5.36 5.58
N PHE A 136 0.40 -5.38 5.75
CA PHE A 136 -0.19 -5.73 7.04
C PHE A 136 0.10 -7.17 7.42
N SER A 137 0.18 -8.07 6.44
CA SER A 137 0.62 -9.46 6.69
C SER A 137 2.04 -9.49 7.26
N LEU A 138 2.98 -8.75 6.67
CA LEU A 138 4.37 -8.65 7.15
C LEU A 138 4.46 -8.04 8.55
N ILE A 139 3.78 -6.91 8.78
CA ILE A 139 3.82 -6.21 10.07
C ILE A 139 3.18 -7.05 11.18
N CYS A 140 2.04 -7.69 10.91
CA CYS A 140 1.34 -8.52 11.88
C CYS A 140 2.15 -9.76 12.27
N LEU A 141 2.75 -10.46 11.30
CA LEU A 141 3.57 -11.65 11.56
C LEU A 141 4.86 -11.29 12.30
N HIS A 142 5.58 -10.26 11.85
CA HIS A 142 6.90 -9.93 12.39
C HIS A 142 6.83 -9.26 13.77
N PHE A 143 5.94 -8.28 13.94
CA PHE A 143 5.86 -7.50 15.18
C PHE A 143 4.80 -8.01 16.15
N ARG A 144 4.06 -9.08 15.80
CA ARG A 144 2.97 -9.67 16.61
C ARG A 144 1.95 -8.64 17.08
N VAL A 145 1.61 -7.67 16.22
CA VAL A 145 0.66 -6.60 16.55
C VAL A 145 -0.77 -7.16 16.52
N THR A 146 -1.24 -7.70 17.64
CA THR A 146 -2.49 -8.49 17.69
C THR A 146 -3.76 -7.65 17.89
N LYS A 147 -3.68 -6.34 18.17
CA LYS A 147 -4.86 -5.61 18.70
C LYS A 147 -5.37 -4.37 17.96
N CYS A 148 -4.58 -3.73 17.08
CA CYS A 148 -5.02 -2.46 16.44
C CYS A 148 -5.24 -2.52 14.93
N ILE A 149 -4.55 -3.41 14.20
CA ILE A 149 -4.55 -3.40 12.72
C ILE A 149 -5.73 -4.22 12.15
N PHE A 150 -6.16 -5.27 12.85
CA PHE A 150 -7.13 -6.23 12.32
C PHE A 150 -8.58 -5.72 12.26
N PHE A 151 -9.02 -4.80 13.13
CA PHE A 151 -10.46 -4.51 13.27
C PHE A 151 -10.99 -3.35 12.43
N SER A 152 -10.15 -2.40 11.98
CA SER A 152 -10.62 -1.24 11.22
C SER A 152 -10.50 -1.38 9.69
N GLN A 153 -9.69 -2.31 9.18
CA GLN A 153 -9.43 -2.44 7.74
C GLN A 153 -10.03 -3.72 7.12
N LEU A 154 -10.33 -4.76 7.89
CA LEU A 154 -10.91 -6.01 7.35
C LEU A 154 -12.37 -5.90 6.87
N ALA A 155 -13.12 -4.90 7.33
CA ALA A 155 -14.52 -4.70 6.90
C ALA A 155 -14.65 -4.39 5.39
N MET A 156 -13.55 -4.07 4.70
CA MET A 156 -13.55 -3.75 3.26
C MET A 156 -13.10 -4.91 2.35
N PHE A 157 -12.55 -6.02 2.89
CA PHE A 157 -11.99 -7.11 2.08
C PHE A 157 -13.02 -8.19 1.64
N SER A 158 -14.31 -7.95 1.88
CA SER A 158 -15.36 -8.95 1.61
C SER A 158 -15.87 -8.92 0.16
N VAL A 159 -15.03 -9.18 -0.85
CA VAL A 159 -15.55 -9.68 -2.16
C VAL A 159 -14.61 -10.65 -2.91
N HIS A 160 -13.29 -10.67 -2.71
CA HIS A 160 -12.38 -11.56 -3.48
C HIS A 160 -11.50 -12.47 -2.60
N ALA A 161 -12.13 -13.14 -1.63
CA ALA A 161 -11.48 -14.00 -0.63
C ALA A 161 -10.96 -15.36 -1.15
N ASN A 162 -10.82 -15.60 -2.47
CA ASN A 162 -10.28 -16.87 -2.98
C ASN A 162 -8.77 -16.84 -3.30
N VAL A 163 -8.15 -15.67 -3.45
CA VAL A 163 -6.70 -15.56 -3.73
C VAL A 163 -5.90 -15.19 -2.47
N HIS A 164 -6.47 -14.42 -1.55
CA HIS A 164 -5.74 -13.95 -0.35
C HIS A 164 -5.47 -15.02 0.71
N VAL A 165 -6.25 -16.12 0.75
CA VAL A 165 -5.95 -17.27 1.61
C VAL A 165 -4.65 -17.95 1.16
N TYR A 166 -4.41 -17.99 -0.16
CA TYR A 166 -3.15 -18.53 -0.69
C TYR A 166 -1.97 -17.65 -0.35
N ILE A 167 -2.07 -16.32 -0.42
CA ILE A 167 -0.97 -15.42 -0.04
C ILE A 167 -0.63 -15.56 1.46
N TYR A 168 -1.64 -15.63 2.33
CA TYR A 168 -1.42 -15.87 3.76
C TYR A 168 -0.72 -17.21 4.03
N ILE A 169 -1.11 -18.28 3.32
CA ILE A 169 -0.50 -19.61 3.44
C ILE A 169 0.89 -19.64 2.81
N TYR A 170 1.10 -19.02 1.65
CA TYR A 170 2.37 -19.03 0.92
C TYR A 170 3.43 -18.21 1.65
N ILE A 171 3.08 -17.03 2.17
CA ILE A 171 3.97 -16.21 2.99
C ILE A 171 4.29 -16.93 4.30
N TYR A 172 3.32 -17.58 4.96
CA TYR A 172 3.57 -18.36 6.18
C TYR A 172 4.50 -19.56 5.90
N ILE A 173 4.29 -20.29 4.80
CA ILE A 173 5.12 -21.44 4.41
C ILE A 173 6.55 -21.03 4.03
N TYR A 174 6.74 -19.92 3.31
CA TYR A 174 8.07 -19.47 2.87
C TYR A 174 8.86 -18.73 3.94
N ILE A 175 8.20 -18.01 4.86
CA ILE A 175 8.90 -17.28 5.95
C ILE A 175 9.30 -18.23 7.09
N CYS A 176 8.57 -19.32 7.35
CA CYS A 176 8.89 -20.26 8.43
C CYS A 176 9.85 -21.41 8.04
N LYS A 177 10.47 -21.40 6.85
CA LYS A 177 11.39 -22.45 6.38
C LYS A 177 12.86 -22.02 6.19
N CYS A 178 13.32 -20.97 6.86
CA CYS A 178 14.75 -20.68 7.01
C CYS A 178 15.14 -20.63 8.49
#